data_AF-A0AAD7BX85-F1
#
_entry.id   AF-A0AAD7BX85-F1
#
_cell.length_a   1.000
_cell.length_b   1.000
_cell.length_c   1.000
_cell.angle_alpha   90.00
_cell.angle_beta   90.00
_cell.angle_gamma   90.00
#
_symmetry.space_group_name_H-M   'P 1'
#
loop_
_entity.id
_entity.type
_entity.pdbx_description
1 polymer ?
#
loop_
_entity_poly.entity_id
_entity_poly.type
_entity_poly.pdbx_seq_one_letter_code
_entity_poly.pdbx_strand_id
1 'polypeptide(L)'
;MLPSGLNIETFIPYVRSHVALANHSDQLETVLSWPPKKARITSDSERLAELLNFPDALQPSDIDNYSHLLHVFLSLRGTGKIPVPDGDLTLRSVNELYDRSVELFSLALQSRQETTFLHPDFRYLEEDLRSKGLHYDVDWNAFLLCARTVHQDSTIRRLPEDEIMPRAQAVFDFYNSGLPNLIMGQAPKWRELNGLNFIPRDLRRSTSSTYDVESYCASLPQIVTPGQILQSKFEAVAWSQRALFRDTPTANLLALNSTLGVPTVAEVVEHLKVLALKVAPEHPRNRSLLHQLRSTYDWLQNNKEAAKVYLRVSDALFLNVDDPESDPWEWRPAGQLLFNAQWDYPETGCFKARGFLQPYRSLLLAAGAKEISDVAFERKERVDPDKLRTAFNAMRSQGQFTDVLLMPVRVSEGEKIDESELWAHSAFLVAAIPHVREARDGWKEGTSAQHPFPGSYFGARAVLDFIYTGKIHQEPNEGDDGHMTFLCDLRELLEVADEWDMADLKDEIGGLVEFWKLLLPDTYREILADAEKYRATSLEKYCREWASKNLDLLTMEVEEDAEDEV
;
A
#
# COMPACT_ATOMS: atom_id res chain seq x y z
N MET A 1 -46.63 30.53 -52.69
CA MET A 1 -47.92 30.65 -51.98
C MET A 1 -47.76 29.93 -50.65
N LEU A 2 -48.07 30.60 -49.54
CA LEU A 2 -48.03 30.00 -48.20
C LEU A 2 -49.25 29.08 -47.98
N PRO A 3 -49.15 28.07 -47.09
CA PRO A 3 -50.30 27.31 -46.59
C PRO A 3 -51.43 28.20 -46.07
N SER A 4 -52.66 27.69 -46.13
CA SER A 4 -53.84 28.38 -45.58
C SER A 4 -53.68 28.66 -44.09
N GLY A 5 -54.06 29.87 -43.66
CA GLY A 5 -53.98 30.33 -42.27
C GLY A 5 -52.66 31.01 -41.87
N LEU A 6 -51.65 31.05 -42.75
CA LEU A 6 -50.39 31.74 -42.47
C LEU A 6 -50.42 33.19 -42.92
N ASN A 7 -49.99 34.11 -42.06
CA ASN A 7 -49.84 35.52 -42.41
C ASN A 7 -48.49 35.76 -43.11
N ILE A 8 -48.51 36.23 -44.36
CA ILE A 8 -47.31 36.58 -45.12
C ILE A 8 -46.44 37.64 -44.41
N GLU A 9 -47.03 38.55 -43.65
CA GLU A 9 -46.32 39.64 -42.97
C GLU A 9 -45.27 39.10 -41.97
N THR A 10 -45.52 37.93 -41.38
CA THR A 10 -44.59 37.24 -40.49
C THR A 10 -43.32 36.76 -41.21
N PHE A 11 -43.41 36.48 -42.51
CA PHE A 11 -42.31 35.92 -43.30
C PHE A 11 -41.52 36.99 -44.06
N ILE A 12 -42.17 38.08 -44.50
CA ILE A 12 -41.55 39.13 -45.33
C ILE A 12 -40.15 39.55 -44.86
N PRO A 13 -39.88 39.80 -43.56
CA PRO A 13 -38.57 40.24 -43.10
C PRO A 13 -37.43 39.25 -43.37
N TYR A 14 -37.75 37.96 -43.49
CA TYR A 14 -36.77 36.87 -43.57
C TYR A 14 -36.70 36.25 -44.97
N VAL A 15 -37.35 36.82 -45.97
CA VAL A 15 -37.45 36.19 -47.29
C VAL A 15 -36.31 36.64 -48.18
N ARG A 16 -35.72 35.67 -48.91
CA ARG A 16 -34.65 35.97 -49.86
C ARG A 16 -35.15 36.98 -50.90
N SER A 17 -34.31 37.97 -51.23
CA SER A 17 -34.66 39.11 -52.09
C SER A 17 -35.17 38.75 -53.50
N HIS A 18 -34.91 37.52 -53.98
CA HIS A 18 -35.35 37.01 -55.28
C HIS A 18 -36.61 36.13 -55.22
N VAL A 19 -37.19 35.92 -54.02
CA VAL A 19 -38.35 35.06 -53.80
C VAL A 19 -39.60 35.91 -53.63
N ALA A 20 -40.61 35.67 -54.46
CA ALA A 20 -41.93 36.26 -54.30
C ALA A 20 -42.84 35.31 -53.49
N LEU A 21 -43.24 35.73 -52.30
CA LEU A 21 -44.27 35.07 -51.52
C LEU A 21 -45.65 35.65 -51.82
N ALA A 22 -46.67 34.81 -51.69
CA ALA A 22 -48.06 35.20 -51.81
C ALA A 22 -48.85 34.51 -50.70
N ASN A 23 -49.82 35.23 -50.12
CA ASN A 23 -50.80 34.65 -49.21
C ASN A 23 -51.54 33.49 -49.88
N HIS A 24 -52.10 32.59 -49.08
CA HIS A 24 -52.98 31.55 -49.56
C HIS A 24 -54.15 32.15 -50.34
N SER A 25 -54.48 31.58 -51.50
CA SER A 25 -55.62 31.97 -52.33
C SER A 25 -56.09 30.77 -53.12
N ASP A 26 -57.36 30.40 -52.97
CA ASP A 26 -57.97 29.26 -53.68
C ASP A 26 -57.87 29.43 -55.20
N GLN A 27 -57.92 30.68 -55.67
CA GLN A 27 -57.75 31.03 -57.09
C GLN A 27 -56.31 30.77 -57.53
N LEU A 28 -55.34 31.20 -56.73
CA LEU A 28 -53.92 30.98 -57.02
C LEU A 28 -53.55 29.50 -56.91
N GLU A 29 -54.17 28.76 -55.99
CA GLU A 29 -54.04 27.31 -55.84
C GLU A 29 -54.52 26.58 -57.11
N THR A 30 -55.67 27.00 -57.62
CA THR A 30 -56.24 26.48 -58.88
C THR A 30 -55.29 26.74 -60.05
N VAL A 31 -54.75 27.96 -60.18
CA VAL A 31 -53.80 28.31 -61.25
C VAL A 31 -52.48 27.55 -61.12
N LEU A 32 -51.94 27.39 -59.89
CA LEU A 32 -50.71 26.64 -59.63
C LEU A 32 -50.87 25.12 -59.82
N SER A 33 -52.10 24.62 -59.98
CA SER A 33 -52.38 23.23 -60.33
C SER A 33 -52.22 22.93 -61.82
N TRP A 34 -52.19 23.96 -62.68
CA TRP A 34 -52.11 23.80 -64.14
C TRP A 34 -50.67 23.53 -64.61
N PRO A 35 -50.47 22.71 -65.65
CA PRO A 35 -49.14 22.46 -66.20
C PRO A 35 -48.53 23.71 -66.90
N PRO A 36 -47.21 23.93 -66.80
CA PRO A 36 -46.24 23.16 -66.02
C PRO A 36 -46.34 23.51 -64.52
N LYS A 37 -46.41 22.49 -63.68
CA LYS A 37 -46.58 22.65 -62.22
C LYS A 37 -45.43 23.48 -61.66
N LYS A 38 -45.69 24.74 -61.30
CA LYS A 38 -44.74 25.56 -60.53
C LYS A 38 -44.64 25.01 -59.11
N ALA A 39 -43.45 25.15 -58.50
CA ALA A 39 -43.15 24.61 -57.18
C ALA A 39 -44.15 25.14 -56.13
N ARG A 40 -44.93 24.23 -55.54
CA ARG A 40 -45.73 24.50 -54.36
C ARG A 40 -44.81 24.50 -53.15
N ILE A 41 -44.91 25.52 -52.30
CA ILE A 41 -44.52 25.36 -50.90
C ILE A 41 -45.61 24.43 -50.35
N THR A 42 -45.30 23.14 -50.34
CA THR A 42 -46.11 22.14 -49.64
C THR A 42 -46.16 22.50 -48.17
N SER A 43 -47.01 21.85 -47.37
CA SER A 43 -47.04 21.96 -45.91
C SER A 43 -45.76 21.42 -45.23
N ASP A 44 -44.62 21.62 -45.88
CA ASP A 44 -43.32 21.04 -45.67
C ASP A 44 -42.34 22.14 -45.27
N SER A 45 -41.88 22.04 -44.03
CA SER A 45 -40.94 22.95 -43.39
C SER A 45 -39.60 23.06 -44.14
N GLU A 46 -39.15 22.04 -44.87
CA GLU A 46 -37.85 22.07 -45.58
C GLU A 46 -37.86 23.09 -46.73
N ARG A 47 -38.88 23.03 -47.57
CA ARG A 47 -39.03 23.99 -48.68
C ARG A 47 -39.23 25.41 -48.19
N LEU A 48 -39.87 25.59 -47.04
CA LEU A 48 -40.03 26.91 -46.46
C LEU A 48 -38.69 27.45 -45.97
N ALA A 49 -37.88 26.62 -45.29
CA ALA A 49 -36.55 27.01 -44.79
C ALA A 49 -35.60 27.46 -45.93
N GLU A 50 -35.63 26.79 -47.09
CA GLU A 50 -34.80 27.15 -48.25
C GLU A 50 -35.09 28.56 -48.82
N LEU A 51 -36.30 29.07 -48.59
CA LEU A 51 -36.74 30.37 -49.10
C LEU A 51 -36.42 31.53 -48.15
N LEU A 52 -36.03 31.20 -46.92
CA LEU A 52 -35.71 32.17 -45.88
C LEU A 52 -34.20 32.47 -45.87
N ASN A 53 -33.88 33.65 -45.38
CA ASN A 53 -32.54 34.13 -45.09
C ASN A 53 -32.59 34.77 -43.71
N PHE A 54 -31.90 34.15 -42.76
CA PHE A 54 -31.89 34.60 -41.38
C PHE A 54 -30.65 35.46 -41.12
N PRO A 55 -30.76 36.50 -40.27
CA PRO A 55 -29.57 37.21 -39.79
C PRO A 55 -28.75 36.30 -38.85
N ASP A 56 -27.50 36.66 -38.57
CA ASP A 56 -26.69 35.92 -37.61
C ASP A 56 -27.15 36.15 -36.15
N ALA A 57 -27.75 37.32 -35.88
CA ALA A 57 -28.33 37.68 -34.59
C ALA A 57 -29.64 38.42 -34.77
N LEU A 58 -30.61 38.14 -33.90
CA LEU A 58 -31.89 38.84 -33.83
C LEU A 58 -31.75 40.15 -33.09
N GLN A 59 -32.45 41.18 -33.56
CA GLN A 59 -32.62 42.41 -32.78
C GLN A 59 -33.74 42.21 -31.75
N PRO A 60 -33.67 42.85 -30.57
CA PRO A 60 -34.72 42.75 -29.57
C PRO A 60 -36.12 43.13 -30.08
N SER A 61 -36.20 44.05 -31.05
CA SER A 61 -37.46 44.46 -31.69
C SER A 61 -38.11 43.36 -32.54
N ASP A 62 -37.35 42.34 -32.94
CA ASP A 62 -37.80 41.30 -33.86
C ASP A 62 -38.25 40.02 -33.13
N ILE A 63 -38.13 39.97 -31.80
CA ILE A 63 -38.44 38.80 -30.97
C ILE A 63 -39.86 38.32 -31.21
N ASP A 64 -40.87 39.20 -31.12
CA ASP A 64 -42.28 38.83 -31.28
C ASP A 64 -42.58 38.28 -32.69
N ASN A 65 -42.02 38.92 -33.71
CA ASN A 65 -42.18 38.51 -35.10
C ASN A 65 -41.53 37.15 -35.36
N TYR A 66 -40.32 36.94 -34.83
CA TYR A 66 -39.60 35.68 -34.97
C TYR A 66 -40.26 34.55 -34.19
N SER A 67 -40.81 34.84 -33.02
CA SER A 67 -41.56 33.90 -32.18
C SER A 67 -42.79 33.38 -32.92
N HIS A 68 -43.56 34.26 -33.57
CA HIS A 68 -44.66 33.86 -34.44
C HIS A 68 -44.19 33.01 -35.62
N LEU A 69 -43.09 33.39 -36.27
CA LEU A 69 -42.51 32.63 -37.37
C LEU A 69 -42.12 31.21 -36.93
N LEU A 70 -41.44 31.07 -35.78
CA LEU A 70 -41.06 29.77 -35.22
C LEU A 70 -42.27 28.91 -34.88
N HIS A 71 -43.28 29.47 -34.20
CA HIS A 71 -44.50 28.73 -33.88
C HIS A 71 -45.20 28.21 -35.14
N VAL A 72 -45.29 29.06 -36.18
CA VAL A 72 -45.82 28.64 -37.49
C VAL A 72 -44.94 27.54 -38.10
N PHE A 73 -43.62 27.71 -38.09
CA PHE A 73 -42.70 26.74 -38.67
C PHE A 73 -42.78 25.37 -37.99
N LEU A 74 -42.89 25.35 -36.66
CA LEU A 74 -43.02 24.14 -35.86
C LEU A 74 -44.36 23.42 -36.11
N SER A 75 -45.42 24.16 -36.46
CA SER A 75 -46.71 23.56 -36.85
C SER A 75 -46.70 22.86 -38.21
N LEU A 76 -45.69 23.10 -39.06
CA LEU A 76 -45.56 22.49 -40.38
C LEU A 76 -44.95 21.08 -40.29
N ARG A 77 -45.34 20.20 -41.22
CA ARG A 77 -44.77 18.85 -41.30
C ARG A 77 -43.34 18.92 -41.86
N GLY A 78 -42.52 17.91 -41.56
CA GLY A 78 -41.17 17.76 -42.12
C GLY A 78 -40.05 18.00 -41.11
N THR A 79 -38.81 17.83 -41.59
CA THR A 79 -37.57 17.89 -40.81
C THR A 79 -36.76 19.15 -41.07
N GLY A 80 -37.41 20.21 -41.59
CA GLY A 80 -36.77 21.49 -41.86
C GLY A 80 -36.06 22.01 -40.63
N LYS A 81 -34.81 22.45 -40.82
CA LYS A 81 -34.00 23.09 -39.78
C LYS A 81 -34.25 24.60 -39.83
N ILE A 82 -34.66 25.16 -38.71
CA ILE A 82 -34.79 26.59 -38.50
C ILE A 82 -33.83 26.99 -37.38
N PRO A 83 -33.04 28.06 -37.53
CA PRO A 83 -32.24 28.53 -36.41
C PRO A 83 -33.14 29.09 -35.30
N VAL A 84 -32.62 29.11 -34.09
CA VAL A 84 -33.32 29.59 -32.89
C VAL A 84 -32.37 30.47 -32.07
N PRO A 85 -32.87 31.52 -31.40
CA PRO A 85 -32.01 32.42 -30.63
C PRO A 85 -31.52 31.78 -29.34
N ASP A 86 -30.22 31.87 -29.07
CA ASP A 86 -29.68 31.69 -27.71
C ASP A 86 -29.98 32.92 -26.82
N GLY A 87 -29.54 32.89 -25.56
CA GLY A 87 -29.72 34.00 -24.62
C GLY A 87 -29.09 35.33 -25.06
N ASP A 88 -28.05 35.29 -25.90
CA ASP A 88 -27.43 36.46 -26.52
C ASP A 88 -28.14 36.91 -27.82
N LEU A 89 -29.32 36.35 -28.12
CA LEU A 89 -30.08 36.55 -29.37
C LEU A 89 -29.32 36.14 -30.64
N THR A 90 -28.26 35.34 -30.51
CA THR A 90 -27.54 34.77 -31.65
C THR A 90 -28.32 33.59 -32.20
N LEU A 91 -28.57 33.59 -33.51
CA LEU A 91 -29.33 32.53 -34.16
C LEU A 91 -28.44 31.29 -34.35
N ARG A 92 -28.75 30.23 -33.60
CA ARG A 92 -28.03 28.95 -33.61
C ARG A 92 -28.86 27.84 -34.20
N SER A 93 -28.19 26.78 -34.63
CA SER A 93 -28.90 25.54 -34.97
C SER A 93 -29.49 24.91 -33.70
N VAL A 94 -30.69 24.34 -33.79
CA VAL A 94 -31.40 23.76 -32.64
C VAL A 94 -30.56 22.67 -31.94
N ASN A 95 -29.78 21.90 -32.71
CA ASN A 95 -28.88 20.86 -32.22
C ASN A 95 -27.57 21.38 -31.57
N GLU A 96 -27.41 22.69 -31.41
CA GLU A 96 -26.32 23.27 -30.62
C GLU A 96 -26.79 23.65 -29.21
N LEU A 97 -28.10 23.66 -28.99
CA LEU A 97 -28.73 24.08 -27.74
C LEU A 97 -29.21 22.89 -26.92
N TYR A 98 -29.33 23.13 -25.62
CA TYR A 98 -29.78 22.17 -24.62
C TYR A 98 -31.13 22.60 -24.05
N ASP A 99 -31.94 21.62 -23.71
CA ASP A 99 -33.23 21.82 -23.06
C ASP A 99 -33.02 22.17 -21.58
N ARG A 100 -33.53 23.33 -21.16
CA ARG A 100 -33.37 23.82 -19.78
C ARG A 100 -34.19 23.02 -18.77
N SER A 101 -35.25 22.33 -19.19
CA SER A 101 -36.07 21.51 -18.28
C SER A 101 -35.32 20.28 -17.74
N VAL A 102 -34.21 19.90 -18.38
CA VAL A 102 -33.32 18.84 -17.89
C VAL A 102 -32.45 19.39 -16.75
N GLU A 103 -32.62 18.85 -15.55
CA GLU A 103 -31.94 19.31 -14.33
C GLU A 103 -30.42 19.32 -14.47
N LEU A 104 -29.83 18.27 -15.04
CA LEU A 104 -28.38 18.19 -15.26
C LEU A 104 -27.88 19.35 -16.12
N PHE A 105 -28.56 19.66 -17.24
CA PHE A 105 -28.14 20.72 -18.13
C PHE A 105 -28.29 22.08 -17.46
N SER A 106 -29.47 22.38 -16.91
CA SER A 106 -29.77 23.67 -16.28
C SER A 106 -28.81 24.02 -15.14
N LEU A 107 -28.39 23.04 -14.34
CA LEU A 107 -27.43 23.24 -13.27
C LEU A 107 -26.00 23.30 -13.79
N ALA A 108 -25.54 22.29 -14.54
CA ALA A 108 -24.13 22.20 -14.93
C ALA A 108 -23.68 23.29 -15.91
N LEU A 109 -24.59 23.75 -16.80
CA LEU A 109 -24.30 24.76 -17.82
C LEU A 109 -24.74 26.17 -17.42
N GLN A 110 -25.08 26.40 -16.15
CA GLN A 110 -25.56 27.71 -15.67
C GLN A 110 -24.59 28.86 -15.97
N SER A 111 -23.26 28.64 -15.91
CA SER A 111 -22.26 29.65 -16.27
C SER A 111 -22.19 29.99 -17.76
N ARG A 112 -22.86 29.20 -18.60
CA ARG A 112 -22.93 29.37 -20.06
C ARG A 112 -24.34 29.64 -20.54
N GLN A 113 -25.23 30.06 -19.62
CA GLN A 113 -26.67 30.12 -19.85
C GLN A 113 -27.04 30.85 -21.14
N GLU A 114 -26.33 31.94 -21.43
CA GLU A 114 -26.63 32.80 -22.56
C GLU A 114 -26.27 32.19 -23.93
N THR A 115 -25.41 31.17 -23.96
CA THR A 115 -24.90 30.57 -25.22
C THR A 115 -25.35 29.13 -25.45
N THR A 116 -25.80 28.43 -24.40
CA THR A 116 -26.15 26.99 -24.47
C THR A 116 -27.63 26.69 -24.40
N PHE A 117 -28.46 27.65 -23.98
CA PHE A 117 -29.91 27.48 -23.90
C PHE A 117 -30.63 28.42 -24.83
N LEU A 118 -31.88 28.06 -25.11
CA LEU A 118 -32.82 28.91 -25.82
C LEU A 118 -33.07 30.21 -25.04
N HIS A 119 -33.18 31.32 -25.78
CA HIS A 119 -33.52 32.62 -25.23
C HIS A 119 -34.77 32.54 -24.33
N PRO A 120 -34.82 33.24 -23.18
CA PRO A 120 -35.94 33.19 -22.23
C PRO A 120 -37.33 33.29 -22.87
N ASP A 121 -37.51 34.22 -23.81
CA ASP A 121 -38.80 34.47 -24.47
C ASP A 121 -39.26 33.35 -25.42
N PHE A 122 -38.38 32.40 -25.75
CA PHE A 122 -38.67 31.29 -26.65
C PHE A 122 -38.75 29.94 -25.92
N ARG A 123 -38.47 29.90 -24.60
CA ARG A 123 -38.40 28.64 -23.82
C ARG A 123 -39.69 27.82 -23.81
N TYR A 124 -40.83 28.46 -23.99
CA TYR A 124 -42.11 27.77 -24.10
C TYR A 124 -42.19 26.83 -25.33
N LEU A 125 -41.27 26.96 -26.30
CA LEU A 125 -41.15 26.11 -27.49
C LEU A 125 -40.16 24.95 -27.32
N GLU A 126 -39.50 24.80 -26.16
CA GLU A 126 -38.46 23.76 -25.96
C GLU A 126 -38.98 22.35 -26.26
N GLU A 127 -40.19 22.01 -25.79
CA GLU A 127 -40.80 20.69 -26.02
C GLU A 127 -41.02 20.39 -27.51
N ASP A 128 -41.51 21.36 -28.28
CA ASP A 128 -41.71 21.22 -29.73
C ASP A 128 -40.36 21.08 -30.47
N LEU A 129 -39.34 21.81 -29.99
CA LEU A 129 -38.00 21.82 -30.56
C LEU A 129 -37.21 20.53 -30.31
N ARG A 130 -37.60 19.69 -29.34
CA ARG A 130 -37.03 18.33 -29.15
C ARG A 130 -37.12 17.51 -30.42
N SER A 131 -38.26 17.56 -31.11
CA SER A 131 -38.48 16.86 -32.39
C SER A 131 -37.59 17.37 -33.53
N LYS A 132 -37.01 18.57 -33.35
CA LYS A 132 -36.14 19.25 -34.32
C LYS A 132 -34.65 19.17 -33.94
N GLY A 133 -34.32 18.43 -32.88
CA GLY A 133 -32.94 18.13 -32.49
C GLY A 133 -32.43 18.89 -31.28
N LEU A 134 -33.29 19.57 -30.50
CA LEU A 134 -32.87 20.16 -29.22
C LEU A 134 -32.38 19.05 -28.29
N HIS A 135 -31.23 19.23 -27.64
CA HIS A 135 -30.69 18.20 -26.76
C HIS A 135 -31.49 18.13 -25.45
N TYR A 136 -32.34 17.10 -25.32
CA TYR A 136 -33.11 16.81 -24.10
C TYR A 136 -32.70 15.47 -23.45
N ASP A 137 -32.22 14.50 -24.24
CA ASP A 137 -31.65 13.25 -23.72
C ASP A 137 -30.17 13.45 -23.37
N VAL A 138 -29.76 12.95 -22.21
CA VAL A 138 -28.36 13.03 -21.76
C VAL A 138 -27.55 11.90 -22.41
N ASP A 139 -26.91 12.22 -23.54
CA ASP A 139 -25.91 11.36 -24.17
C ASP A 139 -24.49 11.57 -23.60
N TRP A 140 -23.52 10.82 -24.13
CA TRP A 140 -22.14 10.87 -23.64
C TRP A 140 -21.52 12.26 -23.82
N ASN A 141 -21.77 12.90 -24.96
CA ASN A 141 -21.17 14.20 -25.29
C ASN A 141 -21.78 15.30 -24.43
N ALA A 142 -23.10 15.24 -24.20
CA ALA A 142 -23.82 16.13 -23.32
C ALA A 142 -23.34 16.01 -21.87
N PHE A 143 -23.19 14.79 -21.36
CA PHE A 143 -22.63 14.55 -20.01
C PHE A 143 -21.20 15.08 -19.90
N LEU A 144 -20.34 14.79 -20.88
CA LEU A 144 -18.96 15.23 -20.90
C LEU A 144 -18.84 16.77 -20.93
N LEU A 145 -19.73 17.45 -21.68
CA LEU A 145 -19.81 18.91 -21.68
C LEU A 145 -20.17 19.45 -20.30
N CYS A 146 -21.14 18.84 -19.62
CA CYS A 146 -21.54 19.21 -18.26
C CYS A 146 -20.37 19.05 -17.27
N ALA A 147 -19.71 17.88 -17.27
CA ALA A 147 -18.56 17.61 -16.41
C ALA A 147 -17.38 18.56 -16.67
N ARG A 148 -17.08 18.85 -17.95
CA ARG A 148 -16.03 19.82 -18.34
C ARG A 148 -16.39 21.23 -17.90
N THR A 149 -17.65 21.63 -18.00
CA THR A 149 -18.10 22.97 -17.59
C THR A 149 -17.94 23.15 -16.08
N VAL A 150 -18.38 22.18 -15.27
CA VAL A 150 -18.16 22.19 -13.81
C VAL A 150 -16.68 22.21 -13.45
N HIS A 151 -15.85 21.40 -14.13
CA HIS A 151 -14.41 21.41 -13.92
C HIS A 151 -13.79 22.78 -14.23
N GLN A 152 -14.15 23.43 -15.35
CA GLN A 152 -13.65 24.75 -15.71
C GLN A 152 -14.12 25.83 -14.74
N ASP A 153 -15.38 25.76 -14.29
CA ASP A 153 -15.95 26.68 -13.31
C ASP A 153 -15.22 26.59 -11.97
N SER A 154 -14.91 25.36 -11.53
CA SER A 154 -14.18 25.09 -10.30
C SER A 154 -12.70 25.50 -10.38
N THR A 155 -12.01 25.18 -11.47
CA THR A 155 -10.53 25.28 -11.53
C THR A 155 -10.02 26.55 -12.21
N ILE A 156 -10.65 26.96 -13.32
CA ILE A 156 -10.21 28.08 -14.16
C ILE A 156 -10.89 29.37 -13.73
N ARG A 157 -12.23 29.36 -13.66
CA ARG A 157 -13.02 30.54 -13.29
C ARG A 157 -13.07 30.76 -11.77
N ARG A 158 -12.85 29.69 -10.99
CA ARG A 158 -12.83 29.70 -9.52
C ARG A 158 -14.08 30.34 -8.92
N LEU A 159 -15.24 29.88 -9.40
CA LEU A 159 -16.51 30.33 -8.86
C LEU A 159 -16.63 29.97 -7.36
N PRO A 160 -17.41 30.75 -6.58
CA PRO A 160 -17.67 30.46 -5.17
C PRO A 160 -18.18 29.04 -4.93
N GLU A 161 -17.80 28.44 -3.80
CA GLU A 161 -18.14 27.04 -3.46
C GLU A 161 -19.66 26.81 -3.39
N ASP A 162 -20.41 27.78 -2.87
CA ASP A 162 -21.87 27.76 -2.77
C ASP A 162 -22.57 27.73 -4.13
N GLU A 163 -21.95 28.29 -5.17
CA GLU A 163 -22.47 28.23 -6.54
C GLU A 163 -22.12 26.93 -7.26
N ILE A 164 -20.90 26.43 -7.08
CA ILE A 164 -20.41 25.26 -7.85
C ILE A 164 -20.85 23.93 -7.23
N MET A 165 -21.08 23.88 -5.92
CA MET A 165 -21.42 22.64 -5.22
C MET A 165 -22.74 22.00 -5.71
N PRO A 166 -23.86 22.73 -5.88
CA PRO A 166 -25.09 22.16 -6.44
C PRO A 166 -24.89 21.64 -7.87
N ARG A 167 -24.04 22.30 -8.66
CA ARG A 167 -23.74 21.90 -10.05
C ARG A 167 -22.93 20.59 -10.08
N ALA A 168 -21.90 20.50 -9.25
CA ALA A 168 -21.10 19.29 -9.10
C ALA A 168 -21.95 18.12 -8.59
N GLN A 169 -22.86 18.37 -7.64
CA GLN A 169 -23.81 17.36 -7.16
C GLN A 169 -24.66 16.81 -8.30
N ALA A 170 -25.28 17.66 -9.12
CA ALA A 170 -26.11 17.21 -10.24
C ALA A 170 -25.32 16.35 -11.26
N VAL A 171 -24.08 16.75 -11.57
CA VAL A 171 -23.20 15.96 -12.44
C VAL A 171 -22.83 14.63 -11.79
N PHE A 172 -22.52 14.62 -10.50
CA PHE A 172 -22.20 13.40 -9.77
C PHE A 172 -23.40 12.46 -9.66
N ASP A 173 -24.60 12.96 -9.41
CA ASP A 173 -25.83 12.16 -9.32
C ASP A 173 -26.09 11.41 -10.64
N PHE A 174 -25.91 12.09 -11.77
CA PHE A 174 -25.99 11.45 -13.08
C PHE A 174 -24.83 10.48 -13.33
N TYR A 175 -23.59 10.85 -12.95
CA TYR A 175 -22.43 9.95 -13.00
C TYR A 175 -22.66 8.66 -12.22
N ASN A 176 -23.35 8.76 -11.07
CA ASN A 176 -23.58 7.68 -10.13
C ASN A 176 -24.71 6.74 -10.56
N SER A 177 -25.77 7.27 -11.16
CA SER A 177 -27.01 6.52 -11.44
C SER A 177 -27.31 6.34 -12.93
N GLY A 178 -27.09 7.37 -13.75
CA GLY A 178 -27.46 7.39 -15.17
C GLY A 178 -26.35 6.90 -16.10
N LEU A 179 -25.15 7.45 -15.92
CA LEU A 179 -24.00 7.20 -16.79
C LEU A 179 -23.61 5.71 -16.95
N PRO A 180 -23.66 4.85 -15.90
CA PRO A 180 -23.32 3.45 -16.05
C PRO A 180 -24.16 2.73 -17.10
N ASN A 181 -25.44 3.08 -17.24
CA ASN A 181 -26.33 2.50 -18.25
C ASN A 181 -26.05 3.02 -19.67
N LEU A 182 -25.47 4.22 -19.78
CA LEU A 182 -25.21 4.88 -21.05
C LEU A 182 -23.92 4.38 -21.73
N ILE A 183 -22.85 4.23 -20.94
CA ILE A 183 -21.53 3.86 -21.47
C ILE A 183 -21.11 2.44 -21.12
N MET A 184 -21.81 1.78 -20.20
CA MET A 184 -21.52 0.40 -19.79
C MET A 184 -20.03 0.23 -19.43
N GLY A 185 -19.40 -0.87 -19.85
CA GLY A 185 -17.98 -1.15 -19.61
C GLY A 185 -16.99 -0.42 -20.53
N GLN A 186 -17.32 0.71 -21.15
CA GLN A 186 -16.42 1.42 -22.07
C GLN A 186 -15.27 2.13 -21.34
N ALA A 187 -14.20 1.38 -21.04
CA ALA A 187 -13.03 1.85 -20.30
C ALA A 187 -12.37 3.17 -20.79
N PRO A 188 -12.31 3.49 -22.10
CA PRO A 188 -11.74 4.77 -22.55
C PRO A 188 -12.54 5.99 -22.07
N LYS A 189 -13.88 5.88 -22.00
CA LYS A 189 -14.76 6.95 -21.55
C LYS A 189 -14.60 7.24 -20.07
N TRP A 190 -14.52 6.19 -19.25
CA TRP A 190 -14.21 6.34 -17.82
C TRP A 190 -12.87 7.04 -17.59
N ARG A 191 -11.84 6.69 -18.38
CA ARG A 191 -10.52 7.34 -18.30
C ARG A 191 -10.54 8.82 -18.64
N GLU A 192 -11.38 9.24 -19.59
CA GLU A 192 -11.52 10.65 -19.96
C GLU A 192 -12.04 11.52 -18.78
N LEU A 193 -12.81 10.93 -17.87
CA LEU A 193 -13.37 11.62 -16.71
C LEU A 193 -12.40 11.72 -15.52
N ASN A 194 -11.33 10.91 -15.49
CA ASN A 194 -10.42 10.83 -14.34
C ASN A 194 -9.68 12.14 -14.04
N GLY A 195 -9.59 13.04 -15.02
CA GLY A 195 -8.96 14.36 -14.86
C GLY A 195 -9.93 15.50 -14.60
N LEU A 196 -11.23 15.25 -14.50
CA LEU A 196 -12.25 16.30 -14.37
C LEU A 196 -12.75 16.41 -12.92
N ASN A 197 -12.82 17.65 -12.43
CA ASN A 197 -13.32 17.95 -11.08
C ASN A 197 -14.83 18.12 -11.16
N PHE A 198 -15.57 17.11 -10.73
CA PHE A 198 -17.03 17.17 -10.66
C PHE A 198 -17.62 16.35 -9.51
N ILE A 199 -16.80 15.70 -8.67
CA ILE A 199 -17.28 14.88 -7.55
C ILE A 199 -17.20 15.70 -6.26
N PRO A 200 -18.33 16.00 -5.60
CA PRO A 200 -18.33 16.54 -4.24
C PRO A 200 -17.70 15.55 -3.25
N ARG A 201 -16.73 16.00 -2.47
CA ARG A 201 -16.18 15.19 -1.37
C ARG A 201 -16.93 15.41 -0.05
N ASP A 202 -16.84 14.44 0.85
CA ASP A 202 -17.12 14.69 2.27
C ASP A 202 -16.04 15.64 2.83
N LEU A 203 -16.47 16.53 3.73
CA LEU A 203 -15.56 17.41 4.46
C LEU A 203 -14.65 16.59 5.38
N ARG A 204 -15.17 15.48 5.91
CA ARG A 204 -14.43 14.56 6.76
C ARG A 204 -13.50 13.69 5.91
N ARG A 205 -12.28 13.52 6.39
CA ARG A 205 -11.26 12.66 5.76
C ARG A 205 -11.28 11.23 6.29
N SER A 206 -11.63 11.07 7.56
CA SER A 206 -11.77 9.78 8.24
C SER A 206 -13.00 9.81 9.13
N THR A 207 -13.73 8.70 9.18
CA THR A 207 -14.84 8.45 10.10
C THR A 207 -14.44 7.54 11.26
N SER A 208 -13.32 6.85 11.13
CA SER A 208 -12.81 5.84 12.08
C SER A 208 -11.76 6.35 13.05
N SER A 209 -11.13 7.50 12.78
CA SER A 209 -10.09 8.09 13.62
C SER A 209 -10.67 8.75 14.88
N THR A 210 -10.01 8.56 16.04
CA THR A 210 -10.37 9.24 17.29
C THR A 210 -9.54 10.52 17.55
N TYR A 211 -8.74 10.93 16.59
CA TYR A 211 -7.89 12.12 16.63
C TYR A 211 -8.18 13.01 15.42
N ASP A 212 -7.78 14.28 15.49
CA ASP A 212 -7.92 15.19 14.37
C ASP A 212 -6.99 14.77 13.24
N VAL A 213 -7.57 14.46 12.08
CA VAL A 213 -6.84 13.95 10.92
C VAL A 213 -6.47 15.05 9.93
N GLU A 214 -7.07 16.23 10.03
CA GLU A 214 -7.03 17.25 8.97
C GLU A 214 -5.60 17.75 8.72
N SER A 215 -4.80 17.89 9.78
CA SER A 215 -3.40 18.32 9.72
C SER A 215 -2.47 17.36 8.97
N TYR A 216 -2.84 16.08 8.87
CA TYR A 216 -2.03 15.04 8.21
C TYR A 216 -2.49 14.77 6.77
N CYS A 217 -3.59 15.37 6.34
CA CYS A 217 -4.19 15.12 5.04
C CYS A 217 -3.56 15.94 3.92
N ALA A 218 -3.46 15.35 2.73
CA ALA A 218 -3.18 16.08 1.51
C ALA A 218 -4.28 17.12 1.26
N SER A 219 -3.88 18.36 0.93
CA SER A 219 -4.81 19.45 0.61
C SER A 219 -5.57 19.11 -0.69
N LEU A 220 -6.89 18.99 -0.57
CA LEU A 220 -7.79 18.67 -1.68
C LEU A 220 -8.95 19.68 -1.75
N PRO A 221 -9.33 20.13 -2.97
CA PRO A 221 -10.49 20.99 -3.16
C PRO A 221 -11.78 20.29 -2.76
N GLN A 222 -12.86 21.04 -2.57
CA GLN A 222 -14.19 20.47 -2.26
C GLN A 222 -14.80 19.65 -3.40
N ILE A 223 -14.38 19.93 -4.62
CA ILE A 223 -14.79 19.18 -5.82
C ILE A 223 -13.54 18.54 -6.39
N VAL A 224 -13.51 17.22 -6.32
CA VAL A 224 -12.35 16.41 -6.67
C VAL A 224 -12.60 15.62 -7.96
N THR A 225 -11.52 15.02 -8.47
CA THR A 225 -11.61 14.10 -9.60
C THR A 225 -11.96 12.68 -9.14
N PRO A 226 -12.42 11.79 -10.05
CA PRO A 226 -12.55 10.36 -9.76
C PRO A 226 -11.28 9.68 -9.24
N GLY A 227 -10.10 10.22 -9.57
CA GLY A 227 -8.81 9.70 -9.08
C GLY A 227 -8.46 10.15 -7.66
N GLN A 228 -9.12 11.18 -7.13
CA GLN A 228 -8.83 11.77 -5.82
C GLN A 228 -9.84 11.38 -4.73
N ILE A 229 -10.86 10.60 -5.09
CA ILE A 229 -11.87 10.08 -4.18
C ILE A 229 -11.51 8.66 -3.73
N LEU A 230 -12.07 8.21 -2.61
CA LEU A 230 -11.78 6.94 -1.95
C LEU A 230 -13.08 6.26 -1.54
N GLN A 231 -13.21 4.96 -1.81
CA GLN A 231 -14.33 4.17 -1.28
C GLN A 231 -14.16 4.01 0.24
N SER A 232 -15.26 4.05 0.99
CA SER A 232 -15.27 3.91 2.46
C SER A 232 -14.52 2.66 2.96
N LYS A 233 -14.58 1.54 2.22
CA LYS A 233 -13.87 0.30 2.57
C LYS A 233 -12.34 0.42 2.55
N PHE A 234 -11.79 1.44 1.89
CA PHE A 234 -10.35 1.73 1.84
C PHE A 234 -9.96 2.94 2.69
N GLU A 235 -10.88 3.50 3.47
CA GLU A 235 -10.62 4.66 4.34
C GLU A 235 -9.38 4.44 5.20
N ALA A 236 -9.33 3.31 5.91
CA ALA A 236 -8.27 2.97 6.85
C ALA A 236 -6.86 2.85 6.24
N VAL A 237 -6.74 2.81 4.90
CA VAL A 237 -5.46 2.60 4.21
C VAL A 237 -5.04 3.79 3.33
N ALA A 238 -5.87 4.83 3.18
CA ALA A 238 -5.56 5.94 2.28
C ALA A 238 -6.26 7.28 2.60
N TRP A 239 -6.88 7.46 3.78
CA TRP A 239 -7.58 8.71 4.12
C TRP A 239 -6.68 9.97 4.07
N SER A 240 -5.37 9.81 4.31
CA SER A 240 -4.43 10.93 4.24
C SER A 240 -4.19 11.39 2.80
N GLN A 241 -4.38 10.52 1.80
CA GLN A 241 -4.05 10.78 0.40
C GLN A 241 -5.27 11.20 -0.42
N ARG A 242 -6.44 10.63 -0.14
CA ARG A 242 -7.66 10.82 -0.92
C ARG A 242 -8.83 11.28 -0.06
N ALA A 243 -9.84 11.86 -0.69
CA ALA A 243 -11.06 12.30 -0.04
C ALA A 243 -12.13 11.21 -0.03
N LEU A 244 -13.06 11.25 0.91
CA LEU A 244 -14.21 10.34 0.96
C LEU A 244 -15.36 10.86 0.09
N PHE A 245 -16.18 9.94 -0.42
CA PHE A 245 -17.44 10.28 -1.06
C PHE A 245 -18.39 10.96 -0.09
N ARG A 246 -18.99 12.08 -0.52
CA ARG A 246 -20.13 12.67 0.20
C ARG A 246 -21.34 11.73 0.15
N ASP A 247 -21.66 11.26 -1.05
CA ASP A 247 -22.75 10.30 -1.30
C ASP A 247 -22.19 8.99 -1.83
N THR A 248 -22.68 7.87 -1.29
CA THR A 248 -22.13 6.55 -1.60
C THR A 248 -22.37 6.18 -3.07
N PRO A 249 -21.32 5.72 -3.80
CA PRO A 249 -21.48 5.29 -5.17
C PRO A 249 -22.37 4.04 -5.27
N THR A 250 -23.18 3.96 -6.33
CA THR A 250 -24.07 2.81 -6.56
C THR A 250 -23.27 1.55 -6.88
N ALA A 251 -23.82 0.38 -6.52
CA ALA A 251 -23.20 -0.90 -6.86
C ALA A 251 -22.98 -1.08 -8.37
N ASN A 252 -23.88 -0.53 -9.20
CA ASN A 252 -23.77 -0.58 -10.66
C ASN A 252 -22.55 0.22 -11.16
N LEU A 253 -22.35 1.44 -10.65
CA LEU A 253 -21.18 2.24 -10.97
C LEU A 253 -19.88 1.51 -10.58
N LEU A 254 -19.83 0.93 -9.38
CA LEU A 254 -18.64 0.21 -8.90
C LEU A 254 -18.36 -1.08 -9.70
N ALA A 255 -19.40 -1.75 -10.20
CA ALA A 255 -19.25 -2.93 -11.04
C ALA A 255 -18.68 -2.58 -12.43
N LEU A 256 -19.09 -1.45 -13.01
CA LEU A 256 -18.66 -1.02 -14.35
C LEU A 256 -17.38 -0.18 -14.34
N ASN A 257 -17.07 0.49 -13.23
CA ASN A 257 -15.83 1.22 -12.99
C ASN A 257 -15.15 0.72 -11.70
N SER A 258 -14.58 -0.49 -11.78
CA SER A 258 -13.98 -1.18 -10.63
C SER A 258 -12.77 -0.47 -10.02
N THR A 259 -12.14 0.45 -10.76
CA THR A 259 -11.00 1.25 -10.29
C THR A 259 -11.39 2.51 -9.53
N LEU A 260 -12.65 2.94 -9.59
CA LEU A 260 -13.11 4.16 -8.94
C LEU A 260 -12.90 4.09 -7.43
N GLY A 261 -12.19 5.05 -6.86
CA GLY A 261 -11.98 5.10 -5.41
C GLY A 261 -11.13 3.95 -4.83
N VAL A 262 -10.40 3.21 -5.67
CA VAL A 262 -9.38 2.25 -5.24
C VAL A 262 -8.03 2.98 -5.17
N PRO A 263 -7.33 2.97 -4.02
CA PRO A 263 -6.01 3.59 -3.91
C PRO A 263 -4.96 2.78 -4.68
N THR A 264 -3.95 3.47 -5.18
CA THR A 264 -2.75 2.85 -5.76
C THR A 264 -1.81 2.41 -4.64
N VAL A 265 -0.93 1.45 -4.94
CA VAL A 265 0.06 0.97 -3.97
C VAL A 265 0.98 2.09 -3.48
N ALA A 266 1.39 3.00 -4.37
CA ALA A 266 2.19 4.16 -4.00
C ALA A 266 1.49 5.05 -2.96
N GLU A 267 0.19 5.31 -3.14
CA GLU A 267 -0.59 6.10 -2.17
C GLU A 267 -0.74 5.39 -0.83
N VAL A 268 -0.90 4.07 -0.80
CA VAL A 268 -0.99 3.32 0.47
C VAL A 268 0.35 3.33 1.21
N VAL A 269 1.48 3.31 0.51
CA VAL A 269 2.80 3.45 1.15
C VAL A 269 3.02 4.87 1.67
N GLU A 270 2.64 5.90 0.92
CA GLU A 270 2.69 7.29 1.43
C GLU A 270 1.72 7.50 2.60
N HIS A 271 0.59 6.79 2.63
CA HIS A 271 -0.29 6.74 3.79
C HIS A 271 0.41 6.10 4.99
N LEU A 272 1.07 4.96 4.81
CA LEU A 272 1.84 4.31 5.87
C LEU A 272 2.92 5.24 6.45
N LYS A 273 3.63 5.99 5.60
CA LYS A 273 4.58 7.02 6.05
C LYS A 273 3.92 8.08 6.92
N VAL A 274 2.73 8.56 6.55
CA VAL A 274 1.97 9.51 7.38
C VAL A 274 1.62 8.88 8.72
N LEU A 275 1.11 7.64 8.74
CA LEU A 275 0.77 6.95 9.98
C LEU A 275 1.98 6.76 10.91
N ALA A 276 3.09 6.26 10.39
CA ALA A 276 4.28 5.93 11.17
C ALA A 276 5.09 7.18 11.60
N LEU A 277 5.28 8.15 10.70
CA LEU A 277 6.23 9.25 10.90
C LEU A 277 5.58 10.54 11.41
N LYS A 278 4.26 10.71 11.26
CA LYS A 278 3.55 11.93 11.66
C LYS A 278 2.50 11.68 12.72
N VAL A 279 1.63 10.68 12.52
CA VAL A 279 0.51 10.41 13.44
C VAL A 279 0.99 9.67 14.69
N ALA A 280 1.80 8.62 14.54
CA ALA A 280 2.25 7.80 15.67
C ALA A 280 3.05 8.56 16.74
N PRO A 281 3.94 9.53 16.40
CA PRO A 281 4.64 10.34 17.40
C PRO A 281 3.70 11.22 18.25
N GLU A 282 2.63 11.75 17.66
CA GLU A 282 1.67 12.62 18.34
C GLU A 282 0.57 11.84 19.07
N HIS A 283 0.27 10.62 18.61
CA HIS A 283 -0.79 9.76 19.12
C HIS A 283 -0.31 8.32 19.39
N PRO A 284 0.73 8.13 20.23
CA PRO A 284 1.24 6.80 20.54
C PRO A 284 0.17 5.94 21.22
N ARG A 285 0.15 4.63 20.90
CA ARG A 285 -0.80 3.65 21.46
C ARG A 285 -2.28 3.96 21.22
N ASN A 286 -2.60 4.80 20.23
CA ASN A 286 -3.98 5.04 19.85
C ASN A 286 -4.59 3.79 19.18
N ARG A 287 -5.75 3.34 19.67
CA ARG A 287 -6.44 2.14 19.15
C ARG A 287 -6.91 2.29 17.70
N SER A 288 -7.39 3.46 17.31
CA SER A 288 -7.81 3.71 15.92
C SER A 288 -6.62 3.72 14.97
N LEU A 289 -5.49 4.29 15.39
CA LEU A 289 -4.23 4.23 14.63
C LEU A 289 -3.74 2.79 14.48
N LEU A 290 -3.75 1.99 15.56
CA LEU A 290 -3.36 0.58 15.50
C LEU A 290 -4.24 -0.22 14.52
N HIS A 291 -5.55 0.04 14.49
CA HIS A 291 -6.46 -0.57 13.52
C HIS A 291 -6.13 -0.17 12.07
N GLN A 292 -5.79 1.10 11.84
CA GLN A 292 -5.37 1.59 10.52
C GLN A 292 -4.04 0.99 10.08
N LEU A 293 -3.08 0.84 10.99
CA LEU A 293 -1.80 0.17 10.71
C LEU A 293 -2.01 -1.30 10.32
N ARG A 294 -2.80 -2.06 11.08
CA ARG A 294 -3.15 -3.45 10.72
C ARG A 294 -3.79 -3.52 9.34
N SER A 295 -4.79 -2.68 9.09
CA SER A 295 -5.47 -2.62 7.79
C SER A 295 -4.52 -2.28 6.64
N THR A 296 -3.58 -1.37 6.87
CA THR A 296 -2.57 -0.95 5.88
C THR A 296 -1.58 -2.06 5.60
N TYR A 297 -1.06 -2.74 6.63
CA TYR A 297 -0.18 -3.89 6.46
C TYR A 297 -0.88 -5.07 5.77
N ASP A 298 -2.12 -5.38 6.14
CA ASP A 298 -2.92 -6.41 5.49
C ASP A 298 -3.13 -6.11 4.00
N TRP A 299 -3.44 -4.86 3.66
CA TRP A 299 -3.62 -4.45 2.28
C TRP A 299 -2.30 -4.53 1.49
N LEU A 300 -1.19 -4.07 2.06
CA LEU A 300 0.13 -4.12 1.43
C LEU A 300 0.64 -5.56 1.28
N GLN A 301 0.40 -6.44 2.24
CA GLN A 301 0.71 -7.87 2.18
C GLN A 301 0.03 -8.53 0.97
N ASN A 302 -1.23 -8.20 0.72
CA ASN A 302 -1.98 -8.68 -0.45
C ASN A 302 -1.50 -8.07 -1.78
N ASN A 303 -0.70 -7.01 -1.75
CA ASN A 303 -0.17 -6.30 -2.92
C ASN A 303 1.38 -6.21 -2.92
N LYS A 304 2.05 -7.13 -2.21
CA LYS A 304 3.48 -7.03 -1.87
C LYS A 304 4.43 -6.89 -3.06
N GLU A 305 4.14 -7.54 -4.18
CA GLU A 305 4.98 -7.49 -5.38
C GLU A 305 5.06 -6.07 -5.97
N ALA A 306 3.93 -5.36 -5.97
CA ALA A 306 3.89 -3.96 -6.39
C ALA A 306 4.42 -3.02 -5.30
N ALA A 307 4.26 -3.39 -4.02
CA ALA A 307 4.71 -2.57 -2.89
C ALA A 307 6.23 -2.58 -2.69
N LYS A 308 6.91 -3.65 -3.12
CA LYS A 308 8.36 -3.85 -3.01
C LYS A 308 9.20 -2.64 -3.43
N VAL A 309 8.85 -1.98 -4.53
CA VAL A 309 9.63 -0.83 -5.05
C VAL A 309 9.50 0.39 -4.14
N TYR A 310 8.38 0.53 -3.44
CA TYR A 310 8.09 1.69 -2.58
C TYR A 310 8.50 1.48 -1.12
N LEU A 311 8.62 0.23 -0.66
CA LEU A 311 8.92 -0.12 0.73
C LEU A 311 10.41 -0.35 1.01
N ARG A 312 11.26 -0.41 -0.01
CA ARG A 312 12.73 -0.56 0.11
C ARG A 312 13.45 0.72 0.58
N VAL A 313 12.71 1.68 1.11
CA VAL A 313 13.23 2.94 1.63
C VAL A 313 13.64 2.73 3.09
N SER A 314 14.69 3.40 3.56
CA SER A 314 15.22 3.32 4.93
C SER A 314 14.31 3.95 6.01
N ASP A 315 13.04 4.22 5.70
CA ASP A 315 12.09 4.81 6.63
C ASP A 315 11.68 3.78 7.70
N ALA A 316 11.57 4.22 8.95
CA ALA A 316 11.10 3.39 10.06
C ALA A 316 9.58 3.21 10.03
N LEU A 317 9.10 2.35 9.12
CA LEU A 317 7.67 2.18 8.83
C LEU A 317 7.00 1.03 9.57
N PHE A 318 7.76 0.12 10.18
CA PHE A 318 7.22 -1.10 10.77
C PHE A 318 7.32 -1.06 12.30
N LEU A 319 6.16 -1.22 12.96
CA LEU A 319 6.05 -1.24 14.42
C LEU A 319 6.54 -2.60 14.96
N ASN A 320 7.76 -2.66 15.51
CA ASN A 320 8.43 -3.87 15.95
C ASN A 320 8.26 -4.13 17.46
N VAL A 321 7.08 -4.59 17.86
CA VAL A 321 6.72 -4.89 19.26
C VAL A 321 6.03 -6.25 19.36
N ASP A 322 5.97 -6.86 20.56
CA ASP A 322 5.25 -8.12 20.74
C ASP A 322 3.76 -7.85 20.95
N ASP A 323 3.42 -6.95 21.86
CA ASP A 323 2.06 -6.46 22.08
C ASP A 323 1.97 -4.93 21.93
N PRO A 324 1.37 -4.41 20.83
CA PRO A 324 1.26 -2.97 20.60
C PRO A 324 0.31 -2.25 21.58
N GLU A 325 -0.47 -2.96 22.39
CA GLU A 325 -1.33 -2.35 23.41
C GLU A 325 -0.59 -2.09 24.74
N SER A 326 0.37 -2.94 25.11
CA SER A 326 1.16 -2.79 26.34
C SER A 326 2.53 -2.16 26.11
N ASP A 327 3.19 -2.52 25.01
CA ASP A 327 4.62 -2.30 24.83
C ASP A 327 4.91 -0.85 24.41
N PRO A 328 6.10 -0.31 24.71
CA PRO A 328 6.59 0.92 24.10
C PRO A 328 6.67 0.72 22.57
N TRP A 329 6.15 1.67 21.80
CA TRP A 329 6.16 1.56 20.34
C TRP A 329 7.57 1.80 19.79
N GLU A 330 8.15 0.77 19.21
CA GLU A 330 9.44 0.83 18.53
C GLU A 330 9.25 0.67 17.02
N TRP A 331 9.78 1.62 16.25
CA TRP A 331 9.64 1.63 14.79
C TRP A 331 10.96 1.26 14.15
N ARG A 332 10.93 0.35 13.16
CA ARG A 332 12.11 -0.12 12.44
C ARG A 332 11.90 -0.09 10.92
N PRO A 333 12.95 0.20 10.14
CA PRO A 333 12.96 -0.06 8.70
C PRO A 333 12.88 -1.56 8.43
N ALA A 334 12.34 -1.95 7.27
CA ALA A 334 12.29 -3.37 6.90
C ALA A 334 13.68 -4.01 6.84
N GLY A 335 14.68 -3.30 6.30
CA GLY A 335 16.04 -3.81 6.14
C GLY A 335 16.75 -4.15 7.45
N GLN A 336 16.30 -3.58 8.58
CA GLN A 336 16.84 -3.86 9.90
C GLN A 336 16.15 -5.04 10.60
N LEU A 337 15.12 -5.63 9.99
CA LEU A 337 14.33 -6.69 10.62
C LEU A 337 14.81 -8.08 10.19
N LEU A 338 15.02 -8.96 11.18
CA LEU A 338 15.50 -10.32 11.01
C LEU A 338 14.49 -11.33 11.56
N PHE A 339 13.99 -12.20 10.68
CA PHE A 339 13.18 -13.35 11.06
C PHE A 339 14.05 -14.51 11.52
N ASN A 340 13.50 -15.32 12.43
CA ASN A 340 14.17 -16.45 13.10
C ASN A 340 15.37 -16.08 14.00
N ALA A 341 15.59 -14.78 14.23
CA ALA A 341 16.48 -14.31 15.26
C ALA A 341 15.91 -14.58 16.66
N GLN A 342 16.77 -14.97 17.60
CA GLN A 342 16.37 -15.22 18.98
C GLN A 342 16.37 -13.94 19.83
N TRP A 343 17.30 -13.02 19.57
CA TRP A 343 17.45 -11.72 20.23
C TRP A 343 17.76 -10.59 19.22
N ASP A 344 17.88 -9.37 19.71
CA ASP A 344 18.29 -8.20 18.92
C ASP A 344 19.81 -8.08 18.88
N TYR A 345 20.31 -7.46 17.82
CA TYR A 345 21.73 -7.23 17.53
C TYR A 345 21.95 -5.74 17.28
N PRO A 346 22.00 -4.92 18.35
CA PRO A 346 22.12 -3.47 18.21
C PRO A 346 23.46 -3.05 17.57
N GLU A 347 24.51 -3.86 17.73
CA GLU A 347 25.86 -3.58 17.17
C GLU A 347 25.85 -3.55 15.64
N THR A 348 25.05 -4.41 15.00
CA THR A 348 24.87 -4.48 13.55
C THR A 348 23.55 -3.87 13.06
N GLY A 349 22.87 -3.12 13.94
CA GLY A 349 21.60 -2.47 13.62
C GLY A 349 20.48 -3.43 13.22
N CYS A 350 20.61 -4.72 13.55
CA CYS A 350 19.66 -5.77 13.19
C CYS A 350 18.77 -6.14 14.39
N PHE A 351 17.46 -6.14 14.18
CA PHE A 351 16.47 -6.38 15.23
C PHE A 351 15.62 -7.59 14.89
N LYS A 352 15.36 -8.44 15.87
CA LYS A 352 14.43 -9.56 15.73
C LYS A 352 13.04 -9.02 15.44
N ALA A 353 12.42 -9.56 14.39
CA ALA A 353 11.02 -9.29 14.08
C ALA A 353 10.10 -9.81 15.19
N ARG A 354 9.45 -8.89 15.91
CA ARG A 354 8.59 -9.17 17.07
C ARG A 354 7.21 -9.72 16.69
N GLY A 355 6.48 -10.22 17.68
CA GLY A 355 5.21 -10.92 17.53
C GLY A 355 4.17 -10.19 16.67
N PHE A 356 4.05 -8.87 16.81
CA PHE A 356 3.09 -8.07 16.05
C PHE A 356 3.33 -8.11 14.53
N LEU A 357 4.60 -8.24 14.12
CA LEU A 357 5.00 -8.24 12.70
C LEU A 357 4.98 -9.63 12.05
N GLN A 358 4.88 -10.71 12.83
CA GLN A 358 4.90 -12.08 12.34
C GLN A 358 3.84 -12.37 11.25
N PRO A 359 2.58 -11.90 11.35
CA PRO A 359 1.58 -12.11 10.29
C PRO A 359 1.97 -11.50 8.94
N TYR A 360 2.81 -10.47 8.94
CA TYR A 360 3.22 -9.70 7.77
C TYR A 360 4.60 -10.10 7.24
N ARG A 361 5.13 -11.27 7.65
CA ARG A 361 6.46 -11.77 7.24
C ARG A 361 6.72 -11.64 5.73
N SER A 362 5.77 -12.04 4.89
CA SER A 362 5.99 -12.03 3.44
C SER A 362 6.09 -10.61 2.83
N LEU A 363 5.42 -9.62 3.43
CA LEU A 363 5.51 -8.21 3.07
C LEU A 363 6.88 -7.66 3.47
N LEU A 364 7.30 -7.97 4.70
CA LEU A 364 8.56 -7.51 5.25
C LEU A 364 9.76 -8.05 4.46
N LEU A 365 9.76 -9.35 4.12
CA LEU A 365 10.77 -9.94 3.24
C LEU A 365 10.79 -9.27 1.85
N ALA A 366 9.62 -8.94 1.29
CA ALA A 366 9.55 -8.19 0.04
C ALA A 366 10.10 -6.75 0.18
N ALA A 367 9.89 -6.12 1.33
CA ALA A 367 10.36 -4.77 1.67
C ALA A 367 11.87 -4.71 1.98
N GLY A 368 12.53 -5.84 2.22
CA GLY A 368 13.98 -5.91 2.46
C GLY A 368 14.38 -6.54 3.79
N ALA A 369 13.42 -6.97 4.62
CA ALA A 369 13.72 -7.79 5.79
C ALA A 369 14.37 -9.11 5.37
N LYS A 370 15.12 -9.70 6.30
CA LYS A 370 15.86 -10.94 6.05
C LYS A 370 15.43 -12.04 7.00
N GLU A 371 15.90 -13.25 6.74
CA GLU A 371 15.59 -14.41 7.54
C GLU A 371 16.83 -15.27 7.71
N ILE A 372 17.10 -15.68 8.95
CA ILE A 372 18.14 -16.66 9.22
C ILE A 372 17.65 -18.03 8.76
N SER A 373 18.43 -18.63 7.87
CA SER A 373 18.26 -20.01 7.43
C SER A 373 18.93 -20.94 8.42
N ASP A 374 18.14 -21.82 9.03
CA ASP A 374 18.65 -22.85 9.93
C ASP A 374 19.50 -23.89 9.18
N VAL A 375 20.59 -24.29 9.83
CA VAL A 375 21.41 -25.44 9.46
C VAL A 375 21.38 -26.41 10.64
N ALA A 376 21.42 -27.71 10.34
CA ALA A 376 21.52 -28.74 11.36
C ALA A 376 22.99 -29.10 11.56
N PHE A 377 23.42 -29.18 12.80
CA PHE A 377 24.75 -29.67 13.15
C PHE A 377 24.76 -31.20 13.08
N GLU A 378 25.66 -31.76 12.27
CA GLU A 378 25.82 -33.21 12.16
C GLU A 378 26.53 -33.76 13.41
N ARG A 379 25.74 -34.25 14.38
CA ARG A 379 26.28 -34.94 15.56
C ARG A 379 26.67 -36.37 15.18
N LYS A 380 27.84 -36.80 15.61
CA LYS A 380 28.17 -38.24 15.62
C LYS A 380 27.20 -38.95 16.56
N GLU A 381 26.66 -40.10 16.13
CA GLU A 381 25.82 -40.94 16.98
C GLU A 381 26.57 -41.28 18.26
N ARG A 382 26.03 -40.82 19.40
CA ARG A 382 26.59 -41.16 20.70
C ARG A 382 25.92 -42.40 21.25
N VAL A 383 26.74 -43.25 21.85
CA VAL A 383 26.26 -44.34 22.68
C VAL A 383 25.72 -43.73 23.96
N ASP A 384 24.48 -44.08 24.33
CA ASP A 384 23.90 -43.67 25.61
C ASP A 384 24.88 -43.94 26.77
N PRO A 385 24.97 -43.04 27.76
CA PRO A 385 25.84 -43.25 28.90
C PRO A 385 25.49 -44.59 29.54
N ASP A 386 26.47 -45.49 29.57
CA ASP A 386 26.26 -46.80 30.16
C ASP A 386 26.01 -46.67 31.67
N LYS A 387 25.48 -47.74 32.27
CA LYS A 387 25.18 -47.78 33.71
C LYS A 387 26.39 -47.44 34.58
N LEU A 388 27.61 -47.62 34.04
CA LEU A 388 28.85 -47.35 34.74
C LEU A 388 29.12 -45.83 34.81
N ARG A 389 29.00 -45.09 33.70
CA ARG A 389 29.11 -43.63 33.70
C ARG A 389 28.12 -42.98 34.67
N THR A 390 26.86 -43.44 34.66
CA THR A 390 25.83 -42.93 35.60
C THR A 390 26.21 -43.17 37.06
N ALA A 391 26.72 -44.36 37.41
CA ALA A 391 27.13 -44.67 38.77
C ALA A 391 28.34 -43.83 39.22
N PHE A 392 29.34 -43.65 38.36
CA PHE A 392 30.50 -42.80 38.65
C PHE A 392 30.14 -41.33 38.78
N ASN A 393 29.17 -40.84 38.00
CA ASN A 393 28.67 -39.47 38.17
C ASN A 393 27.98 -39.29 39.53
N ALA A 394 27.15 -40.26 39.94
CA ALA A 394 26.49 -40.23 41.26
C ALA A 394 27.51 -40.25 42.41
N MET A 395 28.58 -41.06 42.31
CA MET A 395 29.66 -41.06 43.29
C MET A 395 30.39 -39.72 43.32
N ARG A 396 30.69 -39.12 42.15
CA ARG A 396 31.32 -37.80 42.04
C ARG A 396 30.50 -36.72 42.73
N SER A 397 29.21 -36.62 42.42
CA SER A 397 28.32 -35.63 43.02
C SER A 397 28.14 -35.79 44.54
N GLN A 398 28.43 -36.96 45.09
CA GLN A 398 28.41 -37.24 46.52
C GLN A 398 29.80 -37.12 47.19
N GLY A 399 30.85 -36.76 46.42
CA GLY A 399 32.23 -36.72 46.90
C GLY A 399 32.78 -38.09 47.32
N GLN A 400 32.21 -39.18 46.81
CA GLN A 400 32.62 -40.55 47.16
C GLN A 400 33.78 -40.97 46.28
N PHE A 401 34.87 -41.43 46.91
CA PHE A 401 36.05 -42.00 46.24
C PHE A 401 36.74 -41.08 45.23
N THR A 402 36.50 -39.76 45.29
CA THR A 402 37.23 -38.77 44.51
C THR A 402 38.62 -38.56 45.10
N ASP A 403 39.64 -38.54 44.25
CA ASP A 403 41.05 -38.54 44.61
C ASP A 403 41.87 -37.47 43.87
N VAL A 404 41.23 -36.71 42.97
CA VAL A 404 41.84 -35.59 42.26
C VAL A 404 40.87 -34.42 42.14
N LEU A 405 41.38 -33.21 42.32
CA LEU A 405 40.69 -31.94 42.16
C LEU A 405 41.19 -31.26 40.88
N LEU A 406 40.28 -30.97 39.95
CA LEU A 406 40.61 -30.35 38.66
C LEU A 406 40.58 -28.82 38.77
N MET A 407 41.72 -28.20 39.06
CA MET A 407 41.80 -26.78 39.41
C MET A 407 42.02 -25.88 38.19
N PRO A 408 41.11 -24.93 37.88
CA PRO A 408 41.29 -24.00 36.77
C PRO A 408 42.51 -23.10 36.99
N VAL A 409 43.30 -22.90 35.93
CA VAL A 409 44.47 -22.01 35.92
C VAL A 409 44.05 -20.58 35.57
N ARG A 410 43.00 -20.41 34.76
CA ARG A 410 42.43 -19.10 34.43
C ARG A 410 41.28 -18.84 35.41
N VAL A 411 41.49 -17.91 36.35
CA VAL A 411 40.46 -17.51 37.32
C VAL A 411 40.16 -16.04 37.10
N SER A 412 38.91 -15.72 36.81
CA SER A 412 38.49 -14.34 36.60
C SER A 412 38.41 -13.57 37.92
N GLU A 413 38.64 -12.27 37.89
CA GLU A 413 38.62 -11.43 39.09
C GLU A 413 37.22 -11.45 39.74
N GLY A 414 37.11 -11.99 40.95
CA GLY A 414 35.84 -12.13 41.68
C GLY A 414 35.07 -13.43 41.43
N GLU A 415 35.57 -14.33 40.59
CA GLU A 415 34.97 -15.65 40.35
C GLU A 415 35.10 -16.53 41.60
N LYS A 416 33.95 -17.05 42.09
CA LYS A 416 33.93 -17.98 43.24
C LYS A 416 34.01 -19.40 42.74
N ILE A 417 35.14 -20.05 43.02
CA ILE A 417 35.36 -21.47 42.71
C ILE A 417 34.69 -22.32 43.79
N ASP A 418 33.71 -23.13 43.42
CA ASP A 418 33.22 -24.21 44.27
C ASP A 418 34.06 -25.47 44.01
N GLU A 419 35.08 -25.68 44.85
CA GLU A 419 35.95 -26.85 44.75
C GLU A 419 35.18 -28.18 44.82
N SER A 420 33.99 -28.21 45.43
CA SER A 420 33.19 -29.42 45.54
C SER A 420 32.69 -29.93 44.18
N GLU A 421 32.51 -29.05 43.19
CA GLU A 421 32.08 -29.40 41.83
C GLU A 421 33.23 -29.97 40.97
N LEU A 422 34.48 -29.73 41.38
CA LEU A 422 35.69 -30.01 40.61
C LEU A 422 36.41 -31.31 41.01
N TRP A 423 35.94 -31.97 42.07
CA TRP A 423 36.46 -33.27 42.48
C TRP A 423 36.08 -34.36 41.47
N ALA A 424 37.03 -35.27 41.22
CA ALA A 424 36.88 -36.36 40.26
C ALA A 424 37.67 -37.60 40.69
N HIS A 425 37.43 -38.69 39.98
CA HIS A 425 38.19 -39.93 40.05
C HIS A 425 39.31 -39.90 39.01
N SER A 426 40.57 -39.95 39.45
CA SER A 426 41.78 -39.92 38.62
C SER A 426 41.78 -41.02 37.57
N ALA A 427 41.37 -42.23 37.97
CA ALA A 427 41.23 -43.37 37.08
C ALA A 427 40.23 -43.11 35.94
N PHE A 428 39.17 -42.35 36.21
CA PHE A 428 38.15 -42.01 35.23
C PHE A 428 38.63 -40.90 34.28
N LEU A 429 39.33 -39.89 34.79
CA LEU A 429 39.98 -38.87 33.96
C LEU A 429 41.01 -39.47 33.01
N VAL A 430 41.87 -40.36 33.50
CA VAL A 430 42.89 -41.07 32.70
C VAL A 430 42.24 -41.99 31.63
N ALA A 431 41.08 -42.57 31.95
CA ALA A 431 40.34 -43.38 30.99
C ALA A 431 39.72 -42.51 29.89
N ALA A 432 39.20 -41.32 30.23
CA ALA A 432 38.43 -40.48 29.31
C ALA A 432 39.25 -39.43 28.54
N ILE A 433 40.38 -38.97 29.08
CA ILE A 433 41.17 -37.88 28.50
C ILE A 433 42.54 -38.42 28.04
N PRO A 434 42.82 -38.47 26.73
CA PRO A 434 44.11 -38.93 26.20
C PRO A 434 45.31 -38.17 26.80
N HIS A 435 45.23 -36.84 26.87
CA HIS A 435 46.31 -36.01 27.40
C HIS A 435 46.64 -36.34 28.87
N VAL A 436 45.63 -36.50 29.73
CA VAL A 436 45.84 -36.87 31.15
C VAL A 436 46.45 -38.26 31.27
N ARG A 437 46.08 -39.19 30.36
CA ARG A 437 46.66 -40.53 30.31
C ARG A 437 48.14 -40.51 30.00
N GLU A 438 48.55 -39.71 29.01
CA GLU A 438 49.96 -39.56 28.61
C GLU A 438 50.78 -38.79 29.67
N ALA A 439 50.18 -37.76 30.28
CA ALA A 439 50.80 -37.00 31.35
C ALA A 439 51.02 -37.82 32.64
N ARG A 440 50.36 -38.97 32.78
CA ARG A 440 50.41 -39.81 33.98
C ARG A 440 51.77 -40.46 34.22
N ASP A 441 52.61 -40.63 33.20
CA ASP A 441 54.00 -41.07 33.39
C ASP A 441 54.83 -40.06 34.22
N GLY A 442 54.34 -38.82 34.37
CA GLY A 442 54.88 -37.79 35.28
C GLY A 442 54.13 -37.62 36.62
N TRP A 443 52.98 -38.28 36.81
CA TRP A 443 52.21 -38.21 38.05
C TRP A 443 52.81 -39.14 39.10
N LYS A 444 53.75 -38.63 39.90
CA LYS A 444 54.22 -39.35 41.09
C LYS A 444 53.05 -39.56 42.04
N GLU A 445 52.74 -40.82 42.36
CA GLU A 445 51.78 -41.19 43.40
C GLU A 445 52.12 -40.42 44.69
N GLY A 446 51.22 -39.51 45.09
CA GLY A 446 51.24 -38.87 46.41
C GLY A 446 51.70 -37.41 46.53
N THR A 447 51.97 -36.66 45.45
CA THR A 447 52.50 -35.28 45.60
C THR A 447 51.56 -34.09 45.33
N SER A 448 50.36 -34.28 44.78
CA SER A 448 49.33 -33.22 44.80
C SER A 448 47.95 -33.82 44.51
N ALA A 449 46.96 -33.54 45.37
CA ALA A 449 45.56 -33.87 45.10
C ALA A 449 44.95 -32.94 44.03
N GLN A 450 45.69 -31.94 43.56
CA GLN A 450 45.23 -30.95 42.58
C GLN A 450 45.94 -31.15 41.23
N HIS A 451 45.16 -31.20 40.16
CA HIS A 451 45.63 -31.20 38.78
C HIS A 451 45.24 -29.88 38.11
N PRO A 452 46.17 -29.14 37.50
CA PRO A 452 45.85 -27.89 36.82
C PRO A 452 45.05 -28.14 35.54
N PHE A 453 43.99 -27.36 35.35
CA PHE A 453 43.16 -27.31 34.15
C PHE A 453 43.48 -26.03 33.36
N PRO A 454 43.91 -26.12 32.09
CA PRO A 454 44.39 -24.97 31.31
C PRO A 454 43.27 -24.07 30.78
N GLY A 455 42.20 -23.89 31.54
CA GLY A 455 41.06 -23.03 31.21
C GLY A 455 40.36 -22.47 32.45
N SER A 456 39.14 -21.97 32.24
CA SER A 456 38.29 -21.34 33.26
C SER A 456 37.61 -22.34 34.20
N TYR A 457 36.99 -21.84 35.27
CA TYR A 457 36.12 -22.64 36.14
C TYR A 457 34.97 -23.29 35.38
N PHE A 458 34.33 -22.53 34.47
CA PHE A 458 33.33 -23.05 33.54
C PHE A 458 33.88 -24.27 32.78
N GLY A 459 35.05 -24.11 32.16
CA GLY A 459 35.65 -25.16 31.35
C GLY A 459 35.92 -26.42 32.15
N ALA A 460 36.47 -26.28 33.37
CA ALA A 460 36.76 -27.43 34.24
C ALA A 460 35.48 -28.20 34.59
N ARG A 461 34.39 -27.49 34.94
CA ARG A 461 33.10 -28.12 35.23
C ARG A 461 32.49 -28.78 33.99
N ALA A 462 32.53 -28.09 32.85
CA ALA A 462 31.96 -28.59 31.60
C ALA A 462 32.67 -29.86 31.11
N VAL A 463 34.00 -29.92 31.22
CA VAL A 463 34.77 -31.15 30.92
C VAL A 463 34.37 -32.30 31.85
N LEU A 464 34.24 -32.05 33.15
CA LEU A 464 33.80 -33.07 34.09
C LEU A 464 32.38 -33.55 33.78
N ASP A 465 31.44 -32.65 33.57
CA ASP A 465 30.07 -33.03 33.21
C ASP A 465 30.06 -33.87 31.93
N PHE A 466 30.81 -33.45 30.91
CA PHE A 466 30.93 -34.19 29.66
C PHE A 466 31.53 -35.59 29.86
N ILE A 467 32.60 -35.72 30.64
CA ILE A 467 33.25 -37.02 30.88
C ILE A 467 32.31 -37.99 31.61
N TYR A 468 31.59 -37.50 32.61
CA TYR A 468 30.75 -38.34 33.47
C TYR A 468 29.35 -38.59 32.92
N THR A 469 28.83 -37.72 32.04
CA THR A 469 27.45 -37.80 31.56
C THR A 469 27.32 -37.89 30.04
N GLY A 470 28.40 -37.54 29.32
CA GLY A 470 28.40 -37.39 27.87
C GLY A 470 27.78 -36.08 27.39
N LYS A 471 27.45 -35.14 28.29
CA LYS A 471 26.84 -33.84 27.99
C LYS A 471 27.39 -32.73 28.88
N ILE A 472 27.32 -31.51 28.37
CA ILE A 472 27.52 -30.28 29.14
C ILE A 472 26.13 -29.81 29.60
N HIS A 473 25.98 -29.57 30.91
CA HIS A 473 24.69 -29.16 31.51
C HIS A 473 24.62 -27.66 31.82
N GLN A 474 25.71 -26.94 31.56
CA GLN A 474 25.79 -25.51 31.72
C GLN A 474 24.88 -24.83 30.69
N GLU A 475 24.13 -23.83 31.16
CA GLU A 475 23.23 -23.02 30.35
C GLU A 475 23.73 -21.57 30.37
N PRO A 476 23.43 -20.75 29.34
CA PRO A 476 23.73 -19.32 29.37
C PRO A 476 23.00 -18.65 30.53
N ASN A 477 23.66 -17.69 31.17
CA ASN A 477 23.06 -16.93 32.27
C ASN A 477 21.82 -16.15 31.78
N GLU A 478 20.83 -15.98 32.67
CA GLU A 478 19.69 -15.12 32.41
C GLU A 478 20.14 -13.64 32.46
N GLY A 479 20.39 -13.05 31.29
CA GLY A 479 20.79 -11.66 31.14
C GLY A 479 21.15 -11.31 29.69
N ASP A 480 21.20 -10.01 29.38
CA ASP A 480 21.39 -9.51 28.00
C ASP A 480 22.70 -10.03 27.38
N ASP A 481 23.78 -10.14 28.16
CA ASP A 481 25.10 -10.63 27.71
C ASP A 481 25.35 -12.12 27.99
N GLY A 482 24.35 -12.84 28.52
CA GLY A 482 24.51 -14.21 29.01
C GLY A 482 24.92 -15.20 27.92
N HIS A 483 24.39 -15.03 26.71
CA HIS A 483 24.70 -15.89 25.55
C HIS A 483 26.09 -15.61 24.96
N MET A 484 26.52 -14.34 24.97
CA MET A 484 27.86 -13.96 24.48
C MET A 484 28.94 -14.40 25.46
N THR A 485 28.69 -14.26 26.76
CA THR A 485 29.58 -14.79 27.80
C THR A 485 29.70 -16.31 27.68
N PHE A 486 28.57 -17.00 27.51
CA PHE A 486 28.54 -18.44 27.29
C PHE A 486 29.27 -18.86 26.00
N LEU A 487 29.17 -18.07 24.92
CA LEU A 487 29.95 -18.30 23.71
C LEU A 487 31.46 -18.18 23.96
N CYS A 488 31.91 -17.15 24.69
CA CYS A 488 33.31 -17.00 25.08
C CYS A 488 33.80 -18.22 25.89
N ASP A 489 33.01 -18.65 26.87
CA ASP A 489 33.28 -19.84 27.68
C ASP A 489 33.41 -21.12 26.84
N LEU A 490 32.51 -21.32 25.86
CA LEU A 490 32.57 -22.45 24.93
C LEU A 490 33.80 -22.39 24.01
N ARG A 491 34.22 -21.19 23.60
CA ARG A 491 35.42 -21.00 22.77
C ARG A 491 36.70 -21.29 23.54
N GLU A 492 36.78 -20.89 24.81
CA GLU A 492 37.89 -21.29 25.69
C GLU A 492 37.91 -22.81 25.93
N LEU A 493 36.73 -23.41 26.13
CA LEU A 493 36.63 -24.87 26.25
C LEU A 493 37.08 -25.60 24.98
N LEU A 494 36.87 -25.00 23.80
CA LEU A 494 37.30 -25.55 22.52
C LEU A 494 38.84 -25.60 22.40
N GLU A 495 39.54 -24.59 22.92
CA GLU A 495 41.01 -24.57 23.05
C GLU A 495 41.49 -25.78 23.87
N VAL A 496 40.89 -25.97 25.06
CA VAL A 496 41.25 -27.09 25.95
C VAL A 496 40.92 -28.44 25.32
N ALA A 497 39.79 -28.56 24.62
CA ALA A 497 39.40 -29.79 23.96
C ALA A 497 40.39 -30.19 22.84
N ASP A 498 41.03 -29.23 22.17
CA ASP A 498 42.12 -29.51 21.22
C ASP A 498 43.43 -29.89 21.93
N GLU A 499 43.82 -29.15 22.96
CA GLU A 499 45.03 -29.45 23.75
C GLU A 499 44.96 -30.86 24.37
N TRP A 500 43.76 -31.29 24.77
CA TRP A 500 43.51 -32.56 25.44
C TRP A 500 43.15 -33.72 24.51
N ASP A 501 43.12 -33.47 23.20
CA ASP A 501 42.73 -34.44 22.15
C ASP A 501 41.34 -35.07 22.37
N MET A 502 40.36 -34.23 22.71
CA MET A 502 38.98 -34.65 23.02
C MET A 502 38.02 -34.33 21.86
N ALA A 503 38.09 -35.12 20.78
CA ALA A 503 37.25 -34.89 19.58
C ALA A 503 35.74 -34.87 19.87
N ASP A 504 35.24 -35.75 20.74
CA ASP A 504 33.80 -35.83 21.06
C ASP A 504 33.31 -34.62 21.87
N LEU A 505 34.20 -33.98 22.64
CA LEU A 505 33.92 -32.74 23.36
C LEU A 505 33.79 -31.57 22.38
N LYS A 506 34.65 -31.51 21.35
CA LYS A 506 34.50 -30.51 20.27
C LYS A 506 33.15 -30.65 19.56
N ASP A 507 32.71 -31.88 19.31
CA ASP A 507 31.39 -32.15 18.72
C ASP A 507 30.25 -31.74 19.67
N GLU A 508 30.43 -31.86 21.00
CA GLU A 508 29.45 -31.34 21.97
C GLU A 508 29.35 -29.83 21.95
N ILE A 509 30.49 -29.15 21.95
CA ILE A 509 30.56 -27.69 21.86
C ILE A 509 29.83 -27.21 20.60
N GLY A 510 30.07 -27.83 19.45
CA GLY A 510 29.34 -27.51 18.23
C GLY A 510 27.83 -27.76 18.32
N GLY A 511 27.42 -28.84 19.00
CA GLY A 511 26.01 -29.12 19.30
C GLY A 511 25.36 -28.07 20.21
N LEU A 512 26.11 -27.46 21.13
CA LEU A 512 25.61 -26.36 21.98
C LEU A 512 25.53 -25.04 21.19
N VAL A 513 26.51 -24.75 20.34
CA VAL A 513 26.47 -23.60 19.42
C VAL A 513 25.21 -23.65 18.55
N GLU A 514 24.86 -24.83 18.03
CA GLU A 514 23.60 -25.04 17.31
C GLU A 514 22.37 -24.90 18.22
N PHE A 515 22.35 -25.63 19.35
CA PHE A 515 21.18 -25.70 20.23
C PHE A 515 20.78 -24.33 20.77
N TRP A 516 21.76 -23.53 21.18
CA TRP A 516 21.58 -22.17 21.66
C TRP A 516 21.60 -21.12 20.55
N LYS A 517 21.67 -21.53 19.28
CA LYS A 517 21.63 -20.65 18.10
C LYS A 517 22.67 -19.53 18.14
N LEU A 518 23.88 -19.85 18.60
CA LEU A 518 24.97 -18.88 18.78
C LEU A 518 25.68 -18.50 17.46
N LEU A 519 25.33 -19.15 16.35
CA LEU A 519 25.92 -18.88 15.04
C LEU A 519 25.12 -17.80 14.28
N LEU A 520 25.73 -16.64 14.14
CA LEU A 520 25.09 -15.39 13.70
C LEU A 520 26.03 -14.59 12.78
N PRO A 521 25.55 -13.56 12.06
CA PRO A 521 26.42 -12.72 11.22
C PRO A 521 27.64 -12.15 11.97
N ASP A 522 27.46 -11.76 13.22
CA ASP A 522 28.51 -11.08 13.99
C ASP A 522 29.48 -12.09 14.61
N THR A 523 28.99 -13.29 14.97
CA THR A 523 29.77 -14.32 15.68
C THR A 523 30.36 -15.39 14.75
N TYR A 524 29.85 -15.56 13.52
CA TYR A 524 30.26 -16.70 12.69
C TYR A 524 31.75 -16.67 12.35
N ARG A 525 32.33 -15.48 12.11
CA ARG A 525 33.75 -15.37 11.75
C ARG A 525 34.63 -15.87 12.87
N GLU A 526 34.30 -15.48 14.10
CA GLU A 526 35.06 -15.86 15.29
C GLU A 526 34.92 -17.36 15.56
N ILE A 527 33.69 -17.90 15.49
CA ILE A 527 33.43 -19.33 15.68
C ILE A 527 34.13 -20.16 14.59
N LEU A 528 34.10 -19.70 13.32
CA LEU A 528 34.79 -20.36 12.23
C LEU A 528 36.31 -20.34 12.42
N ALA A 529 36.88 -19.18 12.79
CA ALA A 529 38.31 -19.04 13.04
C ALA A 529 38.78 -19.97 14.17
N ASP A 530 38.01 -20.07 15.25
CA ASP A 530 38.34 -20.99 16.35
C ASP A 530 38.14 -22.46 15.96
N ALA A 531 37.11 -22.78 15.17
CA ALA A 531 36.91 -24.13 14.67
C ALA A 531 38.07 -24.58 13.76
N GLU A 532 38.59 -23.70 12.90
CA GLU A 532 39.77 -23.96 12.08
C GLU A 532 41.03 -24.09 12.94
N LYS A 533 41.28 -23.12 13.83
CA LYS A 533 42.43 -23.07 14.72
C LYS A 533 42.55 -24.33 15.58
N TYR A 534 41.43 -24.79 16.14
CA TYR A 534 41.35 -25.93 17.05
C TYR A 534 40.88 -27.22 16.37
N ARG A 535 40.95 -27.28 15.02
CA ARG A 535 40.68 -28.50 14.23
C ARG A 535 39.32 -29.16 14.55
N ALA A 536 38.31 -28.35 14.84
CA ALA A 536 36.94 -28.79 15.15
C ALA A 536 36.15 -29.00 13.86
N THR A 537 36.50 -30.04 13.10
CA THR A 537 36.01 -30.28 11.72
C THR A 537 34.49 -30.26 11.55
N SER A 538 33.71 -30.83 12.49
CA SER A 538 32.24 -30.81 12.44
C SER A 538 31.68 -29.40 12.60
N LEU A 539 32.27 -28.59 13.50
CA LEU A 539 31.91 -27.19 13.72
C LEU A 539 32.32 -26.30 12.55
N GLU A 540 33.51 -26.53 11.98
CA GLU A 540 33.95 -25.85 10.77
C GLU A 540 32.96 -26.09 9.62
N LYS A 541 32.58 -27.35 9.37
CA LYS A 541 31.60 -27.72 8.34
C LYS A 541 30.26 -27.02 8.58
N TYR A 542 29.76 -27.06 9.82
CA TYR A 542 28.52 -26.39 10.22
C TYR A 542 28.56 -24.87 9.95
N CYS A 543 29.64 -24.19 10.34
CA CYS A 543 29.84 -22.77 10.10
C CYS A 543 29.85 -22.43 8.60
N ARG A 544 30.56 -23.22 7.77
CA ARG A 544 30.62 -23.01 6.32
C ARG A 544 29.27 -23.24 5.64
N GLU A 545 28.54 -24.27 6.05
CA GLU A 545 27.20 -24.53 5.53
C GLU A 545 26.21 -23.41 5.89
N TRP A 546 26.26 -22.94 7.13
CA TRP A 546 25.47 -21.80 7.58
C TRP A 546 25.79 -20.54 6.79
N ALA A 547 27.08 -20.21 6.62
CA ALA A 547 27.50 -19.04 5.84
C ALA A 547 27.03 -19.15 4.37
N SER A 548 27.08 -20.34 3.78
CA SER A 548 26.62 -20.56 2.40
C SER A 548 25.12 -20.31 2.20
N LYS A 549 24.29 -20.61 3.23
CA LYS A 549 22.83 -20.40 3.18
C LYS A 549 22.40 -19.01 3.62
N ASN A 550 23.28 -18.28 4.31
CA ASN A 550 23.01 -16.96 4.88
C ASN A 550 23.91 -15.88 4.25
N LEU A 551 24.42 -16.10 3.05
CA LEU A 551 25.36 -15.19 2.37
C LEU A 551 24.83 -13.76 2.27
N ASP A 552 23.54 -13.61 1.99
CA ASP A 552 22.86 -12.30 1.90
C ASP A 552 22.89 -11.53 3.23
N LEU A 553 23.03 -12.21 4.38
CA LEU A 553 23.20 -11.56 5.68
C LEU A 553 24.63 -11.02 5.85
N LEU A 554 25.62 -11.76 5.34
CA LEU A 554 27.05 -11.49 5.55
C LEU A 554 27.61 -10.38 4.65
N THR A 555 26.99 -10.13 3.51
CA THR A 555 27.44 -9.08 2.58
C THR A 555 27.13 -7.65 3.05
N MET A 556 26.30 -7.47 4.09
CA MET A 556 25.97 -6.14 4.61
C MET A 556 27.09 -5.50 5.43
N GLU A 557 27.87 -6.28 6.17
CA GLU A 557 28.98 -5.74 6.97
C GLU A 557 30.04 -5.07 6.10
N VAL A 558 30.17 -5.48 4.83
CA VAL A 558 31.18 -4.95 3.90
C VAL A 558 30.75 -3.62 3.25
N GLU A 559 29.45 -3.35 3.16
CA GLU A 559 28.95 -2.10 2.56
C GLU A 559 28.93 -0.95 3.59
N GLU A 560 28.68 -1.21 4.89
CA GLU A 560 28.78 -0.19 5.94
C GLU A 560 30.25 0.22 6.23
N ASP A 561 31.19 -0.73 6.28
CA ASP A 561 32.62 -0.42 6.43
C ASP A 561 33.20 0.42 5.27
N ALA A 562 32.56 0.37 4.09
CA ALA A 562 32.97 1.13 2.92
C ALA A 562 32.36 2.55 2.84
N GLU A 563 31.26 2.81 3.54
CA GLU A 563 30.64 4.16 3.61
C GLU A 563 31.24 5.03 4.72
N ASP A 564 31.79 4.43 5.78
CA ASP A 564 32.48 5.15 6.87
C ASP A 564 33.94 5.55 6.53
N GLU A 565 34.48 5.13 5.38
CA GLU A 565 35.81 5.53 4.87
C GLU A 565 35.78 6.61 3.75
N VAL A 566 34.65 7.29 3.50
CA VAL A 566 34.52 8.33 2.44
C VAL A 566 34.32 9.75 2.96
#